data_AF-A0A9W5YWG2-F1
#
_entry.id   AF-A0A9W5YWG2-F1
#
_cell.length_a   1.000
_cell.length_b   1.000
_cell.length_c   1.000
_cell.angle_alpha   90.00
_cell.angle_beta   90.00
_cell.angle_gamma   90.00
#
_symmetry.space_group_name_H-M   'P 1'
#
loop_
_entity.id
_entity.type
_entity.pdbx_description
1 polymer ?
#
loop_
_entity_poly.entity_id
_entity_poly.type
_entity_poly.pdbx_seq_one_letter_code
_entity_poly.pdbx_strand_id
1 'polypeptide(L)'
;MAADVPSARVLPTLDPAVGHTYVVPTKRIHEHSDVSEFLCSKAYVDIMTFLLQLNRSMFPSKLEDGRVQTWPLNSDAVEYSAPVRQLQQLLSKLEAILEEAPPDKGPRRFGNISFRRWYEIVESRASSLLEEYLSPEVLNRKSVDPEGPTAAAELKAYFLGSWGSPQRLDYGTGHELSFLAFLAGLWKLNGFPQSTPGIEERAIVLGVIQPYFELVRTIIKTYTLEPAGSHGVWGLDDHSFIPYILGSAQFAPAISETDRVPEEGSLPDAPDPTGVAKVNVVERERRGNLYFSAIGFIYDVKKGPFWEHSPMLYDISGIKTGWAKINKGMIKMYNAEVLSKFPVVQHFPFGSLFSWDRDPNAIPQPSTVHTSSAPQPRQTEAPPVSGAGTKAPWATSQAVPPTSGTTAPWAAARGPTRAPTLPDTSRLPPGPMAPTRAPWASAAPGPAAGADPQGDVTTKAPWAK
;
A
#
# COMPACT_ATOMS: atom_id res chain seq x y z
N MET A 1 -39.86 14.76 -5.65
CA MET A 1 -39.24 13.74 -4.78
C MET A 1 -37.74 13.91 -4.91
N ALA A 2 -37.09 14.50 -3.92
CA ALA A 2 -35.63 14.61 -3.91
C ALA A 2 -35.08 13.18 -3.78
N ALA A 3 -34.41 12.69 -4.81
CA ALA A 3 -33.66 11.45 -4.70
C ALA A 3 -32.58 11.69 -3.63
N ASP A 4 -32.60 10.86 -2.59
CA ASP A 4 -31.62 10.86 -1.51
C ASP A 4 -30.25 10.58 -2.15
N VAL A 5 -29.50 11.65 -2.43
CA VAL A 5 -28.15 11.54 -2.99
C VAL A 5 -27.31 10.95 -1.86
N PRO A 6 -26.75 9.73 -2.00
CA PRO A 6 -25.99 9.13 -0.91
C PRO A 6 -24.80 10.03 -0.59
N SER A 7 -24.86 10.72 0.55
CA SER A 7 -23.73 11.46 1.06
C SER A 7 -22.56 10.50 1.27
N ALA A 8 -21.34 10.94 0.94
CA ALA A 8 -20.15 10.13 1.19
C ALA A 8 -20.05 9.83 2.69
N ARG A 9 -19.83 8.56 3.04
CA ARG A 9 -19.70 8.15 4.44
C ARG A 9 -18.45 8.79 5.04
N VAL A 10 -18.63 9.52 6.14
CA VAL A 10 -17.57 10.17 6.93
C VAL A 10 -17.40 9.40 8.23
N LEU A 11 -16.17 9.31 8.74
CA LEU A 11 -15.89 8.67 10.01
C LEU A 11 -16.60 9.46 11.14
N PRO A 12 -17.49 8.84 11.94
CA PRO A 12 -18.19 9.54 12.99
C PRO A 12 -17.23 10.00 14.10
N THR A 13 -17.47 11.20 14.62
CA THR A 13 -16.75 11.71 15.79
C THR A 13 -17.52 11.39 17.07
N LEU A 14 -16.79 11.27 18.17
CA LEU A 14 -17.38 11.12 19.50
C LEU A 14 -18.00 12.45 19.93
N ASP A 15 -19.11 12.39 20.65
CA ASP A 15 -19.73 13.56 21.26
C ASP A 15 -18.93 13.99 22.52
N PRO A 16 -18.43 15.24 22.60
CA PRO A 16 -17.71 15.71 23.78
C PRO A 16 -18.57 15.74 25.05
N ALA A 17 -19.90 15.83 24.92
CA ALA A 17 -20.83 16.00 26.03
C ALA A 17 -21.16 14.68 26.75
N VAL A 18 -21.10 13.53 26.05
CA VAL A 18 -21.61 12.25 26.56
C VAL A 18 -20.56 11.49 27.41
N GLY A 19 -19.29 11.90 27.34
CA GLY A 19 -18.17 11.14 27.91
C GLY A 19 -17.93 9.83 27.14
N HIS A 20 -16.73 9.26 27.25
CA HIS A 20 -16.39 8.01 26.57
C HIS A 20 -15.60 7.09 27.49
N THR A 21 -15.86 5.78 27.47
CA THR A 21 -15.10 4.82 28.26
C THR A 21 -13.95 4.28 27.42
N TYR A 22 -12.74 4.75 27.70
CA TYR A 22 -11.54 4.27 26.99
C TYR A 22 -11.10 2.90 27.51
N VAL A 23 -10.42 2.16 26.64
CA VAL A 23 -9.92 0.82 26.93
C VAL A 23 -8.46 0.76 26.51
N VAL A 24 -7.62 0.11 27.32
CA VAL A 24 -6.22 -0.14 26.93
C VAL A 24 -6.22 -0.98 25.65
N PRO A 25 -5.58 -0.52 24.56
CA PRO A 25 -5.55 -1.30 23.32
C PRO A 25 -4.86 -2.65 23.53
N THR A 26 -5.53 -3.73 23.14
CA THR A 26 -5.04 -5.11 23.31
C THR A 26 -5.05 -5.87 21.99
N LYS A 27 -4.16 -6.86 21.87
CA LYS A 27 -4.16 -7.78 20.75
C LYS A 27 -5.44 -8.66 20.79
N ARG A 28 -6.12 -8.79 19.64
CA ARG A 28 -7.32 -9.64 19.48
C ARG A 28 -7.25 -10.64 18.34
N ILE A 29 -6.34 -10.43 17.37
CA ILE A 29 -6.12 -11.34 16.24
C ILE A 29 -4.96 -12.28 16.60
N HIS A 30 -5.26 -13.50 17.02
CA HIS A 30 -4.29 -14.52 17.42
C HIS A 30 -4.15 -15.64 16.38
N GLU A 31 -5.22 -15.91 15.64
CA GLU A 31 -5.27 -16.91 14.57
C GLU A 31 -6.01 -16.40 13.33
N HIS A 32 -6.04 -17.22 12.28
CA HIS A 32 -6.68 -16.86 11.01
C HIS A 32 -8.20 -16.64 11.13
N SER A 33 -8.87 -17.37 12.03
CA SER A 33 -10.31 -17.23 12.32
C SER A 33 -10.67 -15.80 12.72
N ASP A 34 -9.84 -15.21 13.59
CA ASP A 34 -10.06 -13.89 14.17
C ASP A 34 -10.05 -12.79 13.10
N VAL A 35 -9.37 -13.00 11.97
CA VAL A 35 -9.42 -12.06 10.84
C VAL A 35 -10.85 -11.92 10.31
N SER A 36 -11.63 -13.00 10.30
CA SER A 36 -13.03 -12.94 9.86
C SER A 36 -13.90 -12.14 10.83
N GLU A 37 -13.60 -12.21 12.14
CA GLU A 37 -14.24 -11.37 13.14
C GLU A 37 -13.83 -9.90 13.01
N PHE A 38 -12.54 -9.64 12.80
CA PHE A 38 -12.02 -8.31 12.53
C PHE A 38 -12.73 -7.65 11.34
N LEU A 39 -12.89 -8.36 10.23
CA LEU A 39 -13.58 -7.86 9.03
C LEU A 39 -15.08 -7.57 9.26
N CYS A 40 -15.65 -8.05 10.37
CA CYS A 40 -17.02 -7.76 10.80
C CYS A 40 -17.09 -6.77 11.99
N SER A 41 -15.96 -6.25 12.45
CA SER A 41 -15.87 -5.36 13.61
C SER A 41 -16.12 -3.89 13.25
N LYS A 42 -16.49 -3.09 14.26
CA LYS A 42 -16.56 -1.62 14.15
C LYS A 42 -15.20 -1.01 13.77
N ALA A 43 -14.10 -1.56 14.32
CA ALA A 43 -12.75 -1.13 13.98
C ALA A 43 -12.47 -1.18 12.47
N TYR A 44 -12.78 -2.31 11.83
CA TYR A 44 -12.61 -2.46 10.38
C TYR A 44 -13.43 -1.43 9.59
N VAL A 45 -14.69 -1.26 9.97
CA VAL A 45 -15.60 -0.31 9.32
C VAL A 45 -15.08 1.12 9.44
N ASP A 46 -14.60 1.51 10.61
CA ASP A 46 -14.06 2.83 10.87
C ASP A 46 -12.75 3.09 10.11
N ILE A 47 -11.82 2.13 10.13
CA ILE A 47 -10.55 2.20 9.39
C ILE A 47 -10.81 2.38 7.89
N MET A 48 -11.69 1.56 7.32
CA MET A 48 -12.04 1.65 5.90
C MET A 48 -12.78 2.96 5.58
N THR A 49 -13.68 3.41 6.46
CA THR A 49 -14.39 4.68 6.27
C THR A 49 -13.41 5.85 6.23
N PHE A 50 -12.45 5.90 7.16
CA PHE A 50 -11.45 6.96 7.19
C PHE A 50 -10.54 6.94 5.96
N LEU A 51 -10.04 5.76 5.55
CA LEU A 51 -9.24 5.63 4.34
C LEU A 51 -9.98 6.12 3.09
N LEU A 52 -11.25 5.76 2.96
CA LEU A 52 -12.08 6.17 1.82
C LEU A 52 -12.41 7.67 1.86
N GLN A 53 -12.61 8.22 3.05
CA GLN A 53 -12.80 9.65 3.28
C GLN A 53 -11.55 10.45 2.84
N LEU A 54 -10.36 10.03 3.26
CA LEU A 54 -9.09 10.63 2.83
C LEU A 54 -8.85 10.42 1.32
N ASN A 55 -9.18 9.25 0.79
CA ASN A 55 -9.03 8.97 -0.64
C ASN A 55 -9.90 9.90 -1.49
N ARG A 56 -11.15 10.14 -1.08
CA ARG A 56 -12.07 11.03 -1.78
C ARG A 56 -11.56 12.48 -1.81
N SER A 57 -10.93 12.96 -0.74
CA SER A 57 -10.44 14.35 -0.69
C SER A 57 -9.30 14.62 -1.67
N MET A 58 -8.60 13.57 -2.11
CA MET A 58 -7.49 13.64 -3.05
C MET A 58 -7.89 13.63 -4.52
N PHE A 59 -9.16 13.41 -4.85
CA PHE A 59 -9.63 13.59 -6.22
C PHE A 59 -9.58 15.07 -6.61
N PRO A 60 -9.18 15.41 -7.86
CA PRO A 60 -9.28 16.78 -8.35
C PRO A 60 -10.70 17.32 -8.20
N SER A 61 -10.84 18.60 -7.91
CA SER A 61 -12.14 19.23 -7.68
C SER A 61 -12.61 20.00 -8.90
N LYS A 62 -13.88 19.86 -9.27
CA LYS A 62 -14.54 20.75 -10.22
C LYS A 62 -14.99 22.01 -9.49
N LEU A 63 -14.48 23.16 -9.91
CA LEU A 63 -14.90 24.46 -9.40
C LEU A 63 -16.18 24.92 -10.12
N GLU A 64 -16.92 25.85 -9.50
CA GLU A 64 -18.19 26.37 -10.05
C GLU A 64 -18.02 27.05 -11.42
N ASP A 65 -16.84 27.62 -11.68
CA ASP A 65 -16.48 28.27 -12.95
C ASP A 65 -16.04 27.27 -14.05
N GLY A 66 -16.14 25.98 -13.78
CA GLY A 66 -15.78 24.90 -14.71
C GLY A 66 -14.28 24.57 -14.74
N ARG A 67 -13.43 25.27 -13.98
CA ARG A 67 -12.02 24.90 -13.83
C ARG A 67 -11.85 23.65 -12.97
N VAL A 68 -10.74 22.96 -13.17
CA VAL A 68 -10.33 21.83 -12.35
C VAL A 68 -9.19 22.25 -11.43
N GLN A 69 -9.39 22.06 -10.13
CA GLN A 69 -8.34 22.21 -9.12
C GLN A 69 -7.71 20.84 -8.85
N THR A 70 -6.41 20.72 -9.08
CA THR A 70 -5.63 19.52 -8.73
C THR A 70 -4.93 19.72 -7.39
N TRP A 71 -4.46 18.62 -6.80
CA TRP A 71 -3.91 18.60 -5.45
C TRP A 71 -2.50 18.01 -5.41
N PRO A 72 -1.50 18.62 -6.08
CA PRO A 72 -0.14 18.09 -6.09
C PRO A 72 0.49 18.13 -4.69
N LEU A 73 1.50 17.27 -4.47
CA LEU A 73 2.38 17.38 -3.32
C LEU A 73 3.03 18.78 -3.32
N ASN A 74 2.96 19.50 -2.21
CA ASN A 74 3.38 20.90 -2.07
C ASN A 74 2.49 21.94 -2.77
N SER A 75 1.19 21.66 -2.91
CA SER A 75 0.24 22.65 -3.43
C SER A 75 0.08 23.82 -2.45
N ASP A 76 0.36 25.04 -2.91
CA ASP A 76 0.06 26.28 -2.17
C ASP A 76 -1.46 26.54 -2.01
N ALA A 77 -2.29 25.78 -2.73
CA ALA A 77 -3.76 25.87 -2.63
C ALA A 77 -4.32 25.18 -1.38
N VAL A 78 -3.49 24.46 -0.61
CA VAL A 78 -3.91 23.76 0.59
C VAL A 78 -3.40 24.47 1.82
N GLU A 79 -4.34 25.06 2.57
CA GLU A 79 -4.06 25.65 3.86
C GLU A 79 -4.04 24.58 4.95
N TYR A 80 -2.98 24.58 5.77
CA TYR A 80 -2.86 23.66 6.90
C TYR A 80 -3.41 24.28 8.17
N SER A 81 -4.38 23.59 8.77
CA SER A 81 -4.93 23.91 10.09
C SER A 81 -3.88 23.87 11.19
N ALA A 82 -4.18 24.46 12.35
CA ALA A 82 -3.26 24.41 13.48
C ALA A 82 -2.91 22.97 13.92
N PRO A 83 -3.86 22.02 14.06
CA PRO A 83 -3.55 20.62 14.35
C PRO A 83 -2.63 19.96 13.31
N VAL A 84 -2.86 20.20 12.01
CA VAL A 84 -1.99 19.67 10.94
C VAL A 84 -0.56 20.21 11.08
N ARG A 85 -0.41 21.51 11.36
CA ARG A 85 0.91 22.13 11.56
C ARG A 85 1.62 21.59 12.81
N GLN A 86 0.89 21.32 13.88
CA GLN A 86 1.46 20.69 15.07
C GLN A 86 1.94 19.26 14.78
N LEU A 87 1.16 18.49 14.01
CA LEU A 87 1.58 17.15 13.57
C LEU A 87 2.80 17.20 12.63
N GLN A 88 2.94 18.23 11.79
CA GLN A 88 4.16 18.45 11.01
C GLN A 88 5.37 18.66 11.92
N GLN A 89 5.24 19.49 12.95
CA GLN A 89 6.32 19.73 13.92
C GLN A 89 6.66 18.46 14.71
N LEU A 90 5.66 17.66 15.10
CA LEU A 90 5.87 16.34 15.70
C LEU A 90 6.72 15.43 14.79
N LEU A 91 6.39 15.36 13.49
CA LEU A 91 7.16 14.57 12.52
C LEU A 91 8.60 15.11 12.37
N SER A 92 8.79 16.43 12.27
CA SER A 92 10.13 17.03 12.26
C SER A 92 10.92 16.73 13.54
N LYS A 93 10.25 16.69 14.70
CA LYS A 93 10.88 16.33 15.97
C LYS A 93 11.31 14.87 15.99
N LEU A 94 10.50 13.97 15.44
CA LEU A 94 10.85 12.55 15.27
C LEU A 94 12.01 12.34 14.30
N GLU A 95 12.05 13.11 13.21
CA GLU A 95 13.19 13.12 12.28
C GLU A 95 14.47 13.56 12.98
N ALA A 96 14.41 14.63 13.78
CA ALA A 96 15.57 15.11 14.54
C ALA A 96 16.13 14.08 15.54
N ILE A 97 15.31 13.15 16.04
CA ILE A 97 15.78 12.07 16.93
C ILE A 97 16.68 11.08 16.17
N LEU A 98 16.63 11.01 14.83
CA LEU A 98 17.57 10.18 14.04
C LEU A 98 19.03 10.57 14.30
N GLU A 99 19.30 11.86 14.48
CA GLU A 99 20.63 12.37 14.80
C GLU A 99 21.11 11.94 16.20
N GLU A 100 20.19 11.67 17.13
CA GLU A 100 20.48 11.16 18.47
C GLU A 100 20.77 9.64 18.48
N ALA A 101 20.44 8.95 17.39
CA ALA A 101 20.63 7.51 17.21
C ALA A 101 21.32 7.19 15.88
N PRO A 102 22.58 7.64 15.68
CA PRO A 102 23.28 7.45 14.40
C PRO A 102 23.46 5.96 14.09
N PRO A 103 23.40 5.56 12.81
CA PRO A 103 23.59 4.16 12.41
C PRO A 103 25.01 3.69 12.73
N ASP A 104 25.19 2.52 13.36
CA ASP A 104 26.56 2.02 13.54
C ASP A 104 27.21 1.67 12.18
N LYS A 105 28.56 1.73 12.16
CA LYS A 105 29.37 1.70 10.93
C LYS A 105 29.94 0.32 10.56
N GLY A 106 29.66 -0.71 11.36
CA GLY A 106 30.17 -2.07 11.12
C GLY A 106 29.52 -2.75 9.91
N PRO A 107 30.16 -3.75 9.27
CA PRO A 107 29.57 -4.53 8.17
C PRO A 107 28.31 -5.26 8.65
N ARG A 108 27.22 -5.21 7.88
CA ARG A 108 25.92 -5.78 8.27
C ARG A 108 25.28 -6.58 7.15
N ARG A 109 24.52 -7.61 7.52
CA ARG A 109 23.66 -8.40 6.61
C ARG A 109 22.16 -8.15 6.79
N PHE A 110 21.76 -7.61 7.94
CA PHE A 110 20.37 -7.36 8.34
C PHE A 110 20.21 -5.91 8.78
N GLY A 111 19.00 -5.54 9.21
CA GLY A 111 18.68 -4.20 9.74
C GLY A 111 19.68 -3.66 10.76
N ASN A 112 19.82 -2.35 10.79
CA ASN A 112 20.73 -1.63 11.67
C ASN A 112 20.19 -1.59 13.10
N ILE A 113 20.94 -2.14 14.06
CA ILE A 113 20.50 -2.23 15.46
C ILE A 113 20.28 -0.87 16.13
N SER A 114 20.89 0.21 15.62
CA SER A 114 20.66 1.58 16.10
C SER A 114 19.20 2.02 15.93
N PHE A 115 18.39 1.34 15.09
CA PHE A 115 16.95 1.53 15.05
C PHE A 115 16.29 1.23 16.41
N ARG A 116 16.77 0.22 17.15
CA ARG A 116 16.28 -0.05 18.52
C ARG A 116 16.50 1.15 19.41
N ARG A 117 17.68 1.77 19.30
CA ARG A 117 18.03 2.96 20.06
C ARG A 117 17.12 4.13 19.70
N TRP A 118 16.89 4.38 18.41
CA TRP A 118 15.96 5.43 17.96
C TRP A 118 14.55 5.17 18.51
N TYR A 119 14.05 3.94 18.39
CA TYR A 119 12.72 3.58 18.87
C TYR A 119 12.61 3.71 20.38
N GLU A 120 13.61 3.28 21.17
CA GLU A 120 13.65 3.46 22.63
C GLU A 120 13.56 4.94 23.03
N ILE A 121 14.26 5.83 22.30
CA ILE A 121 14.19 7.28 22.55
C ILE A 121 12.77 7.78 22.26
N VAL A 122 12.19 7.41 21.11
CA VAL A 122 10.81 7.76 20.75
C VAL A 122 9.82 7.25 21.80
N GLU A 123 9.93 6.00 22.21
CA GLU A 123 9.07 5.36 23.22
C GLU A 123 9.15 6.07 24.57
N SER A 124 10.36 6.39 25.02
CA SER A 124 10.58 7.12 26.28
C SER A 124 10.01 8.53 26.28
N ARG A 125 9.94 9.18 25.10
CA ARG A 125 9.45 10.56 24.92
C ARG A 125 8.02 10.63 24.36
N ALA A 126 7.40 9.51 24.04
CA ALA A 126 6.13 9.50 23.31
C ALA A 126 5.01 10.24 24.05
N SER A 127 4.91 10.11 25.38
CA SER A 127 3.90 10.87 26.15
C SER A 127 4.14 12.38 26.06
N SER A 128 5.36 12.84 26.31
CA SER A 128 5.70 14.27 26.22
C SER A 128 5.55 14.83 24.81
N LEU A 129 5.89 14.05 23.78
CA LEU A 129 5.71 14.46 22.38
C LEU A 129 4.23 14.63 22.05
N LEU A 130 3.38 13.68 22.48
CA LEU A 130 1.95 13.80 22.26
C LEU A 130 1.35 14.99 23.03
N GLU A 131 1.77 15.22 24.27
CA GLU A 131 1.35 16.38 25.08
C GLU A 131 1.80 17.73 24.49
N GLU A 132 2.97 17.78 23.86
CA GLU A 132 3.51 18.99 23.24
C GLU A 132 2.76 19.36 21.96
N TYR A 133 2.40 18.38 21.12
CA TYR A 133 1.89 18.61 19.77
C TYR A 133 0.40 18.30 19.58
N LEU A 134 -0.29 17.74 20.57
CA LEU A 134 -1.74 17.51 20.51
C LEU A 134 -2.49 18.41 21.48
N SER A 135 -3.72 18.81 21.10
CA SER A 135 -4.55 19.65 21.95
C SER A 135 -4.86 18.94 23.28
N PRO A 136 -4.78 19.65 24.43
CA PRO A 136 -5.23 19.13 25.72
C PRO A 136 -6.69 18.66 25.70
N GLU A 137 -7.54 19.25 24.86
CA GLU A 137 -8.95 18.84 24.72
C GLU A 137 -9.10 17.43 24.14
N VAL A 138 -8.13 17.00 23.31
CA VAL A 138 -8.08 15.64 22.75
C VAL A 138 -7.53 14.67 23.78
N LEU A 139 -6.40 15.02 24.42
CA LEU A 139 -5.69 14.12 25.34
C LEU A 139 -6.43 13.93 26.67
N ASN A 140 -7.00 15.01 27.21
CA ASN A 140 -7.70 15.03 28.50
C ASN A 140 -9.21 14.85 28.33
N ARG A 141 -9.65 14.31 27.20
CA ARG A 141 -11.06 14.11 26.93
C ARG A 141 -11.66 13.21 27.99
N LYS A 142 -12.74 13.69 28.62
CA LYS A 142 -13.32 13.07 29.82
C LYS A 142 -13.64 11.60 29.59
N SER A 143 -13.00 10.76 30.40
CA SER A 143 -13.42 9.38 30.58
C SER A 143 -14.65 9.34 31.49
N VAL A 144 -15.58 8.42 31.22
CA VAL A 144 -16.66 8.11 32.17
C VAL A 144 -16.11 7.47 33.44
N ASP A 145 -14.98 6.77 33.31
CA ASP A 145 -14.23 6.17 34.42
C ASP A 145 -12.97 7.00 34.71
N PRO A 146 -12.92 7.79 35.80
CA PRO A 146 -11.78 8.65 36.12
C PRO A 146 -10.47 7.90 36.41
N GLU A 147 -10.56 6.65 36.88
CA GLU A 147 -9.41 5.78 37.16
C GLU A 147 -9.05 4.89 35.97
N GLY A 148 -9.86 4.95 34.90
CA GLY A 148 -9.69 4.17 33.69
C GLY A 148 -8.62 4.72 32.73
N PRO A 149 -8.36 4.01 31.63
CA PRO A 149 -7.47 4.49 30.57
C PRO A 149 -7.94 5.83 30.00
N THR A 150 -7.03 6.58 29.39
CA THR A 150 -7.32 7.86 28.73
C THR A 150 -7.25 7.75 27.22
N ALA A 151 -7.82 8.74 26.52
CA ALA A 151 -7.64 8.90 25.07
C ALA A 151 -6.14 8.89 24.70
N ALA A 152 -5.30 9.56 25.50
CA ALA A 152 -3.86 9.63 25.30
C ALA A 152 -3.20 8.24 25.34
N ALA A 153 -3.62 7.35 26.26
CA ALA A 153 -3.08 6.00 26.35
C ALA A 153 -3.39 5.18 25.09
N GLU A 154 -4.62 5.30 24.57
CA GLU A 154 -5.05 4.60 23.36
C GLU A 154 -4.36 5.18 22.10
N LEU A 155 -4.31 6.51 21.94
CA LEU A 155 -3.58 7.17 20.86
C LEU A 155 -2.09 6.82 20.84
N LYS A 156 -1.45 6.76 22.03
CA LYS A 156 -0.04 6.40 22.16
C LYS A 156 0.27 5.01 21.62
N ALA A 157 -0.65 4.05 21.78
CA ALA A 157 -0.46 2.70 21.25
C ALA A 157 -0.38 2.69 19.71
N TYR A 158 -1.30 3.39 19.04
CA TYR A 158 -1.30 3.54 17.58
C TYR A 158 -0.08 4.32 17.09
N PHE A 159 0.26 5.41 17.79
CA PHE A 159 1.45 6.22 17.51
C PHE A 159 2.72 5.37 17.55
N LEU A 160 2.97 4.61 18.63
CA LEU A 160 4.16 3.76 18.73
C LEU A 160 4.18 2.64 17.69
N GLY A 161 3.02 2.07 17.37
CA GLY A 161 2.89 1.05 16.32
C GLY A 161 3.22 1.55 14.90
N SER A 162 3.35 2.86 14.70
CA SER A 162 3.47 3.49 13.37
C SER A 162 4.86 3.42 12.73
N TRP A 163 5.90 3.03 13.47
CA TRP A 163 7.30 3.31 13.07
C TRP A 163 8.14 2.08 12.68
N GLY A 164 7.58 0.87 12.79
CA GLY A 164 8.30 -0.39 12.56
C GLY A 164 8.46 -1.23 13.83
N SER A 165 9.06 -2.40 13.70
CA SER A 165 9.33 -3.32 14.82
C SER A 165 10.79 -3.24 15.27
N PRO A 166 11.10 -2.71 16.47
CA PRO A 166 12.49 -2.66 16.94
C PRO A 166 13.07 -4.06 17.21
N GLN A 167 12.24 -5.05 17.53
CA GLN A 167 12.72 -6.42 17.74
C GLN A 167 13.16 -7.05 16.42
N ARG A 168 12.33 -6.91 15.37
CA ARG A 168 12.56 -7.52 14.05
C ARG A 168 13.39 -6.65 13.09
N LEU A 169 13.55 -5.36 13.40
CA LEU A 169 14.21 -4.36 12.55
C LEU A 169 13.53 -4.25 11.17
N ASP A 170 12.20 -4.32 11.16
CA ASP A 170 11.38 -4.29 9.96
C ASP A 170 10.32 -3.18 9.98
N TYR A 171 9.82 -2.82 8.81
CA TYR A 171 8.69 -1.92 8.61
C TYR A 171 7.81 -2.43 7.47
N GLY A 172 6.50 -2.19 7.54
CA GLY A 172 5.55 -2.63 6.51
C GLY A 172 4.14 -2.08 6.73
N THR A 173 3.19 -2.59 5.95
CA THR A 173 1.82 -2.04 5.84
C THR A 173 1.00 -2.11 7.13
N GLY A 174 1.34 -2.99 8.09
CA GLY A 174 0.72 -3.00 9.42
C GLY A 174 1.11 -1.79 10.29
N HIS A 175 2.31 -1.25 10.09
CA HIS A 175 2.78 -0.03 10.75
C HIS A 175 2.14 1.21 10.11
N GLU A 176 2.07 1.24 8.78
CA GLU A 176 1.30 2.24 8.04
C GLU A 176 -0.18 2.28 8.48
N LEU A 177 -0.80 1.11 8.68
CA LEU A 177 -2.15 0.99 9.22
C LEU A 177 -2.27 1.57 10.65
N SER A 178 -1.25 1.40 11.49
CA SER A 178 -1.23 1.97 12.84
C SER A 178 -1.18 3.50 12.79
N PHE A 179 -0.45 4.08 11.83
CA PHE A 179 -0.43 5.54 11.63
C PHE A 179 -1.77 6.07 11.13
N LEU A 180 -2.41 5.36 10.20
CA LEU A 180 -3.77 5.68 9.77
C LEU A 180 -4.76 5.64 10.95
N ALA A 181 -4.66 4.64 11.83
CA ALA A 181 -5.48 4.54 13.03
C ALA A 181 -5.19 5.63 14.05
N PHE A 182 -3.94 6.07 14.20
CA PHE A 182 -3.58 7.21 15.03
C PHE A 182 -4.30 8.49 14.55
N LEU A 183 -4.24 8.79 13.26
CA LEU A 183 -4.91 9.96 12.67
C LEU A 183 -6.45 9.84 12.73
N ALA A 184 -6.99 8.66 12.45
CA ALA A 184 -8.41 8.37 12.61
C ALA A 184 -8.86 8.54 14.08
N GLY A 185 -8.04 8.13 15.04
CA GLY A 185 -8.30 8.34 16.47
C GLY A 185 -8.40 9.83 16.82
N LEU A 186 -7.46 10.64 16.32
CA LEU A 186 -7.52 12.10 16.46
C LEU A 186 -8.79 12.68 15.82
N TRP A 187 -9.17 12.21 14.63
CA TRP A 187 -10.43 12.59 13.97
C TRP A 187 -11.64 12.27 14.85
N LYS A 188 -11.75 11.02 15.34
CA LYS A 188 -12.86 10.60 16.20
C LYS A 188 -12.95 11.43 17.47
N LEU A 189 -11.84 11.93 17.98
CA LEU A 189 -11.77 12.79 19.17
C LEU A 189 -12.00 14.28 18.88
N ASN A 190 -12.39 14.64 17.64
CA ASN A 190 -12.52 16.02 17.17
C ASN A 190 -11.22 16.83 17.30
N GLY A 191 -10.07 16.18 17.06
CA GLY A 191 -8.76 16.83 17.10
C GLY A 191 -8.45 17.73 15.90
N PHE A 192 -9.30 17.70 14.87
CA PHE A 192 -9.20 18.52 13.68
C PHE A 192 -10.42 19.46 13.57
N PRO A 193 -10.29 20.66 12.98
CA PRO A 193 -11.40 21.58 12.81
C PRO A 193 -12.51 20.99 11.93
N GLN A 194 -13.75 21.29 12.29
CA GLN A 194 -14.92 21.07 11.44
C GLN A 194 -14.80 22.01 10.23
N SER A 195 -14.62 21.45 9.03
CA SER A 195 -14.48 22.20 7.78
C SER A 195 -15.40 21.60 6.71
N THR A 196 -15.51 22.29 5.57
CA THR A 196 -16.21 21.74 4.40
C THR A 196 -15.57 20.40 4.00
N PRO A 197 -16.37 19.35 3.69
CA PRO A 197 -15.86 18.03 3.38
C PRO A 197 -14.75 18.04 2.33
N GLY A 198 -13.64 17.40 2.65
CA GLY A 198 -12.47 17.28 1.79
C GLY A 198 -11.40 18.33 2.02
N ILE A 199 -11.66 19.44 2.74
CA ILE A 199 -10.62 20.44 3.04
C ILE A 199 -9.64 19.88 4.08
N GLU A 200 -10.13 19.57 5.28
CA GLU A 200 -9.26 19.10 6.36
C GLU A 200 -8.68 17.71 6.07
N GLU A 201 -9.45 16.81 5.44
CA GLU A 201 -8.97 15.51 4.99
C GLU A 201 -7.76 15.65 4.06
N ARG A 202 -7.80 16.60 3.13
CA ARG A 202 -6.71 16.85 2.20
C ARG A 202 -5.51 17.47 2.91
N ALA A 203 -5.75 18.37 3.87
CA ALA A 203 -4.71 18.93 4.72
C ALA A 203 -4.02 17.82 5.54
N ILE A 204 -4.76 16.82 6.05
CA ILE A 204 -4.19 15.64 6.72
C ILE A 204 -3.34 14.81 5.73
N VAL A 205 -3.83 14.55 4.52
CA VAL A 205 -3.07 13.76 3.53
C VAL A 205 -1.77 14.46 3.15
N LEU A 206 -1.84 15.69 2.68
CA LEU A 206 -0.68 16.40 2.13
C LEU A 206 0.23 16.97 3.23
N GLY A 207 -0.36 17.37 4.36
CA GLY A 207 0.35 18.00 5.47
C GLY A 207 0.90 17.00 6.48
N VAL A 208 0.33 15.81 6.63
CA VAL A 208 0.75 14.84 7.66
C VAL A 208 1.15 13.49 7.08
N ILE A 209 0.28 12.86 6.27
CA ILE A 209 0.54 11.53 5.73
C ILE A 209 1.72 11.53 4.74
N GLN A 210 1.83 12.55 3.88
CA GLN A 210 2.98 12.65 2.97
C GLN A 210 4.30 12.83 3.73
N PRO A 211 4.45 13.79 4.67
CA PRO A 211 5.67 13.90 5.49
C PRO A 211 5.96 12.66 6.34
N TYR A 212 4.94 11.94 6.80
CA TYR A 212 5.13 10.63 7.47
C TYR A 212 5.84 9.63 6.55
N PHE A 213 5.43 9.51 5.28
CA PHE A 213 6.10 8.61 4.34
C PHE A 213 7.52 9.05 3.99
N GLU A 214 7.79 10.36 3.94
CA GLU A 214 9.15 10.88 3.77
C GLU A 214 10.03 10.46 4.94
N LEU A 215 9.56 10.66 6.18
CA LEU A 215 10.26 10.24 7.39
C LEU A 215 10.47 8.71 7.43
N VAL A 216 9.44 7.92 7.14
CA VAL A 216 9.56 6.45 7.10
C VAL A 216 10.61 6.00 6.09
N ARG A 217 10.66 6.60 4.89
CA ARG A 217 11.69 6.30 3.89
C ARG A 217 13.09 6.67 4.36
N THR A 218 13.22 7.79 5.08
CA THR A 218 14.47 8.17 5.74
C THR A 218 14.87 7.13 6.79
N ILE A 219 13.96 6.71 7.67
CA ILE A 219 14.18 5.65 8.67
C ILE A 219 14.62 4.34 7.99
N ILE A 220 13.90 3.88 6.97
CA ILE A 220 14.22 2.66 6.21
C ILE A 220 15.62 2.75 5.62
N LYS A 221 16.00 3.88 5.01
CA LYS A 221 17.34 4.03 4.41
C LYS A 221 18.44 4.13 5.47
N THR A 222 18.23 4.95 6.50
CA THR A 222 19.21 5.18 7.58
C THR A 222 19.50 3.89 8.35
N TYR A 223 18.46 3.12 8.66
CA TYR A 223 18.60 1.88 9.42
C TYR A 223 18.52 0.60 8.59
N THR A 224 18.40 0.70 7.27
CA THR A 224 18.33 -0.47 6.38
C THR A 224 17.27 -1.47 6.83
N LEU A 225 16.07 -0.98 7.16
CA LEU A 225 15.01 -1.82 7.71
C LEU A 225 14.54 -2.85 6.69
N GLU A 226 14.20 -4.02 7.19
CA GLU A 226 13.67 -5.10 6.37
C GLU A 226 12.18 -4.88 6.05
N PRO A 227 11.69 -5.36 4.90
CA PRO A 227 10.27 -5.39 4.58
C PRO A 227 9.50 -6.34 5.52
N ALA A 228 8.58 -5.81 6.34
CA ALA A 228 7.76 -6.61 7.25
C ALA A 228 6.64 -7.32 6.50
N GLY A 229 6.54 -8.65 6.65
CA GLY A 229 5.52 -9.43 5.96
C GLY A 229 5.69 -9.48 4.44
N SER A 230 6.91 -9.21 3.95
CA SER A 230 7.20 -9.18 2.51
C SER A 230 6.83 -10.51 1.84
N HIS A 231 6.11 -10.40 0.74
CA HIS A 231 5.94 -11.49 -0.22
C HIS A 231 7.03 -11.46 -1.30
N GLY A 232 8.12 -10.70 -1.10
CA GLY A 232 9.11 -10.41 -2.13
C GLY A 232 8.45 -9.78 -3.36
N VAL A 233 8.78 -10.31 -4.55
CA VAL A 233 8.21 -9.86 -5.84
C VAL A 233 6.70 -10.06 -5.97
N TRP A 234 6.04 -10.77 -5.04
CA TRP A 234 4.61 -11.04 -5.05
C TRP A 234 3.79 -10.03 -4.24
N GLY A 235 4.43 -9.06 -3.58
CA GLY A 235 3.75 -7.92 -2.94
C GLY A 235 3.56 -6.75 -3.89
N LEU A 236 2.70 -5.80 -3.53
CA LEU A 236 2.57 -4.53 -4.27
C LEU A 236 3.89 -3.74 -4.20
N ASP A 237 4.38 -3.56 -2.98
CA ASP A 237 5.55 -2.79 -2.58
C ASP A 237 6.10 -3.44 -1.30
N ASP A 238 7.37 -3.21 -1.01
CA ASP A 238 8.03 -3.81 0.15
C ASP A 238 7.49 -3.25 1.49
N HIS A 239 7.08 -1.99 1.52
CA HIS A 239 6.84 -1.25 2.77
C HIS A 239 5.47 -0.57 2.86
N SER A 240 4.92 -0.07 1.74
CA SER A 240 3.78 0.88 1.77
C SER A 240 2.63 0.48 0.84
N PHE A 241 1.40 0.87 1.17
CA PHE A 241 0.24 0.65 0.31
C PHE A 241 -0.58 1.93 0.10
N ILE A 242 -0.83 2.69 1.17
CA ILE A 242 -1.68 3.89 1.16
C ILE A 242 -1.24 4.96 0.14
N PRO A 243 0.07 5.23 -0.12
CA PRO A 243 0.49 6.18 -1.15
C PRO A 243 -0.07 5.85 -2.53
N TYR A 244 -0.21 4.56 -2.86
CA TYR A 244 -0.76 4.11 -4.15
C TYR A 244 -2.27 4.34 -4.24
N ILE A 245 -2.99 4.24 -3.13
CA ILE A 245 -4.41 4.59 -3.07
C ILE A 245 -4.56 6.11 -3.26
N LEU A 246 -3.98 6.90 -2.35
CA LEU A 246 -4.17 8.36 -2.34
C LEU A 246 -3.58 9.03 -3.59
N GLY A 247 -2.46 8.52 -4.10
CA GLY A 247 -1.81 9.05 -5.29
C GLY A 247 -2.49 8.70 -6.60
N SER A 248 -3.17 7.55 -6.69
CA SER A 248 -3.99 7.25 -7.88
C SER A 248 -5.25 8.13 -7.94
N ALA A 249 -5.80 8.54 -6.78
CA ALA A 249 -6.91 9.48 -6.73
C ALA A 249 -6.52 10.87 -7.28
N GLN A 250 -5.30 11.35 -7.05
CA GLN A 250 -4.81 12.65 -7.56
C GLN A 250 -4.87 12.78 -9.09
N PHE A 251 -4.83 11.68 -9.82
CA PHE A 251 -4.89 11.65 -11.30
C PHE A 251 -6.24 11.19 -11.86
N ALA A 252 -7.19 10.83 -11.00
CA ALA A 252 -8.53 10.44 -11.40
C ALA A 252 -9.33 11.65 -11.93
N PRO A 253 -10.47 11.44 -12.63
CA PRO A 253 -11.31 12.53 -13.11
C PRO A 253 -11.75 13.45 -11.96
N ALA A 254 -11.89 14.74 -12.27
CA ALA A 254 -12.35 15.71 -11.30
C ALA A 254 -13.79 15.42 -10.84
N ILE A 255 -14.08 15.71 -9.57
CA ILE A 255 -15.39 15.51 -8.94
C ILE A 255 -15.87 16.80 -8.26
N SER A 256 -17.19 16.99 -8.22
CA SER A 256 -17.85 17.94 -7.31
C SER A 256 -18.17 17.27 -5.97
N GLU A 257 -18.54 18.04 -4.96
CA GLU A 257 -18.84 17.52 -3.61
C GLU A 257 -19.92 16.44 -3.59
N THR A 258 -20.93 16.55 -4.45
CA THR A 258 -22.06 15.62 -4.56
C THR A 258 -21.84 14.48 -5.58
N ASP A 259 -20.75 14.54 -6.37
CA ASP A 259 -20.47 13.54 -7.39
C ASP A 259 -20.09 12.20 -6.73
N ARG A 260 -20.56 11.09 -7.32
CA ARG A 260 -20.02 9.77 -6.98
C ARG A 260 -18.58 9.67 -7.44
N VAL A 261 -17.78 8.88 -6.73
CA VAL A 261 -16.41 8.58 -7.15
C VAL A 261 -16.46 7.89 -8.53
N PRO A 262 -15.72 8.38 -9.54
CA PRO A 262 -15.71 7.81 -10.87
C PRO A 262 -15.10 6.39 -10.85
N GLU A 263 -15.60 5.51 -11.70
CA GLU A 263 -15.06 4.14 -11.79
C GLU A 263 -13.87 4.01 -12.75
N GLU A 264 -13.78 4.91 -13.73
CA GLU A 264 -12.84 4.88 -14.86
C GLU A 264 -12.50 6.32 -15.29
N GLY A 265 -11.45 6.45 -16.10
CA GLY A 265 -10.91 7.72 -16.59
C GLY A 265 -9.73 8.25 -15.80
N SER A 266 -9.18 9.34 -16.31
CA SER A 266 -8.05 10.10 -15.75
C SER A 266 -8.25 11.58 -16.07
N LEU A 267 -7.51 12.47 -15.39
CA LEU A 267 -7.34 13.83 -15.88
C LEU A 267 -6.70 13.83 -17.29
N PRO A 268 -7.00 14.83 -18.15
CA PRO A 268 -6.39 14.96 -19.46
C PRO A 268 -4.85 15.00 -19.44
N ASP A 269 -4.29 15.70 -18.46
CA ASP A 269 -2.84 15.89 -18.31
C ASP A 269 -2.18 14.86 -17.38
N ALA A 270 -2.93 13.85 -16.92
CA ALA A 270 -2.35 12.81 -16.08
C ALA A 270 -1.30 11.99 -16.86
N PRO A 271 -0.18 11.61 -16.20
CA PRO A 271 0.77 10.69 -16.82
C PRO A 271 0.10 9.36 -17.15
N ASP A 272 0.48 8.73 -18.27
CA ASP A 272 0.03 7.37 -18.56
C ASP A 272 0.52 6.42 -17.45
N PRO A 273 -0.31 5.48 -16.94
CA PRO A 273 0.11 4.57 -15.88
C PRO A 273 1.38 3.77 -16.22
N THR A 274 1.63 3.42 -17.48
CA THR A 274 2.86 2.75 -17.92
C THR A 274 4.12 3.59 -17.70
N GLY A 275 3.96 4.88 -17.39
CA GLY A 275 5.00 5.79 -16.95
C GLY A 275 5.76 5.33 -15.70
N VAL A 276 5.19 4.45 -14.86
CA VAL A 276 5.90 3.91 -13.68
C VAL A 276 7.18 3.14 -14.04
N ALA A 277 7.27 2.58 -15.25
CA ALA A 277 8.47 1.88 -15.72
C ALA A 277 9.51 2.81 -16.36
N LYS A 278 9.21 4.12 -16.49
CA LYS A 278 10.04 5.11 -17.17
C LYS A 278 10.64 6.08 -16.15
N VAL A 279 11.92 5.92 -15.83
CA VAL A 279 12.64 6.71 -14.81
C VAL A 279 12.43 8.22 -14.97
N ASN A 280 12.49 8.74 -16.21
CA ASN A 280 12.30 10.17 -16.47
C ASN A 280 10.88 10.68 -16.15
N VAL A 281 9.86 9.85 -16.34
CA VAL A 281 8.47 10.17 -15.94
C VAL A 281 8.38 10.14 -14.43
N VAL A 282 8.92 9.08 -13.80
CA VAL A 282 8.92 8.96 -12.34
C VAL A 282 9.59 10.15 -11.66
N GLU A 283 10.77 10.55 -12.12
CA GLU A 283 11.49 11.70 -11.56
C GLU A 283 10.73 13.03 -11.69
N ARG A 284 9.95 13.19 -12.78
CA ARG A 284 9.09 14.36 -12.96
C ARG A 284 7.89 14.34 -12.01
N GLU A 285 7.20 13.20 -11.91
CA GLU A 285 5.93 13.08 -11.19
C GLU A 285 6.10 12.87 -9.67
N ARG A 286 7.22 12.28 -9.23
CA ARG A 286 7.44 11.88 -7.82
C ARG A 286 7.41 13.04 -6.82
N ARG A 287 7.60 14.27 -7.31
CA ARG A 287 7.53 15.50 -6.50
C ARG A 287 6.13 16.08 -6.36
N GLY A 288 5.19 15.66 -7.20
CA GLY A 288 3.83 16.19 -7.25
C GLY A 288 2.75 15.15 -6.93
N ASN A 289 3.08 13.86 -6.83
CA ASN A 289 2.08 12.79 -6.67
C ASN A 289 2.53 11.70 -5.69
N LEU A 290 1.65 11.25 -4.78
CA LEU A 290 1.97 10.21 -3.77
C LEU A 290 2.33 8.86 -4.40
N TYR A 291 1.66 8.47 -5.49
CA TYR A 291 1.89 7.19 -6.18
C TYR A 291 3.31 7.19 -6.77
N PHE A 292 3.64 8.21 -7.56
CA PHE A 292 4.98 8.34 -8.12
C PHE A 292 6.05 8.65 -7.07
N SER A 293 5.69 9.27 -5.96
CA SER A 293 6.59 9.43 -4.80
C SER A 293 7.02 8.07 -4.27
N ALA A 294 6.09 7.12 -4.13
CA ALA A 294 6.39 5.74 -3.73
C ALA A 294 7.17 4.97 -4.80
N ILE A 295 6.79 5.07 -6.07
CA ILE A 295 7.55 4.48 -7.19
C ILE A 295 8.99 5.03 -7.23
N GLY A 296 9.17 6.33 -7.02
CA GLY A 296 10.49 6.95 -6.96
C GLY A 296 11.35 6.35 -5.86
N PHE A 297 10.77 6.08 -4.69
CA PHE A 297 11.49 5.39 -3.62
C PHE A 297 11.92 3.96 -4.00
N ILE A 298 11.08 3.21 -4.75
CA ILE A 298 11.48 1.91 -5.30
C ILE A 298 12.74 2.04 -6.17
N TYR A 299 12.79 3.03 -7.06
CA TYR A 299 13.98 3.26 -7.91
C TYR A 299 15.22 3.66 -7.10
N ASP A 300 15.04 4.34 -5.97
CA ASP A 300 16.14 4.71 -5.09
C ASP A 300 16.80 3.45 -4.48
N VAL A 301 15.99 2.46 -4.06
CA VAL A 301 16.46 1.29 -3.29
C VAL A 301 16.64 0.00 -4.10
N LYS A 302 15.92 -0.16 -5.22
CA LYS A 302 16.03 -1.33 -6.11
C LYS A 302 16.81 -0.99 -7.38
N LYS A 303 17.40 -2.01 -7.99
CA LYS A 303 18.15 -1.92 -9.26
C LYS A 303 17.67 -2.98 -10.23
N GLY A 304 17.88 -2.74 -11.51
CA GLY A 304 17.40 -3.59 -12.60
C GLY A 304 16.10 -3.07 -13.23
N PRO A 305 15.57 -3.80 -14.22
CA PRO A 305 14.31 -3.45 -14.86
C PRO A 305 13.12 -3.49 -13.89
N PHE A 306 12.22 -2.51 -14.01
CA PHE A 306 11.08 -2.36 -13.09
C PHE A 306 10.18 -3.61 -13.02
N TRP A 307 9.96 -4.26 -14.16
CA TRP A 307 9.13 -5.47 -14.25
C TRP A 307 9.74 -6.69 -13.55
N GLU A 308 11.06 -6.72 -13.30
CA GLU A 308 11.72 -7.83 -12.59
C GLU A 308 11.54 -7.72 -11.08
N HIS A 309 11.68 -6.50 -10.54
CA HIS A 309 11.67 -6.28 -9.08
C HIS A 309 10.34 -5.77 -8.53
N SER A 310 9.43 -5.34 -9.41
CA SER A 310 8.10 -4.80 -9.07
C SER A 310 7.03 -5.26 -10.09
N PRO A 311 6.89 -6.58 -10.37
CA PRO A 311 6.00 -7.08 -11.42
C PRO A 311 4.53 -6.73 -11.19
N MET A 312 4.06 -6.71 -9.94
CA MET A 312 2.66 -6.38 -9.64
C MET A 312 2.30 -4.93 -9.98
N LEU A 313 3.16 -3.98 -9.63
CA LEU A 313 2.99 -2.57 -10.03
C LEU A 313 3.13 -2.41 -11.55
N TYR A 314 3.99 -3.19 -12.19
CA TYR A 314 4.13 -3.21 -13.65
C TYR A 314 2.84 -3.71 -14.32
N ASP A 315 2.24 -4.79 -13.85
CA ASP A 315 0.99 -5.33 -14.39
C ASP A 315 -0.18 -4.36 -14.20
N ILE A 316 -0.28 -3.74 -13.01
CA ILE A 316 -1.28 -2.70 -12.71
C ILE A 316 -1.11 -1.50 -13.64
N SER A 317 0.12 -1.14 -14.00
CA SER A 317 0.38 -0.06 -14.96
C SER A 317 -0.18 -0.34 -16.36
N GLY A 318 -0.47 -1.59 -16.69
CA GLY A 318 -1.09 -1.99 -17.95
C GLY A 318 -2.60 -1.69 -18.05
N ILE A 319 -3.24 -1.24 -16.98
CA ILE A 319 -4.68 -0.89 -16.98
C ILE A 319 -4.93 0.35 -17.83
N LYS A 320 -5.64 0.16 -18.95
CA LYS A 320 -5.92 1.24 -19.92
C LYS A 320 -7.15 2.07 -19.62
N THR A 321 -7.98 1.65 -18.66
CA THR A 321 -9.23 2.35 -18.31
C THR A 321 -9.01 3.60 -17.45
N GLY A 322 -7.76 3.92 -17.08
CA GLY A 322 -7.40 5.15 -16.38
C GLY A 322 -7.21 5.02 -14.87
N TRP A 323 -6.77 6.11 -14.24
CA TRP A 323 -6.36 6.18 -12.84
C TRP A 323 -7.49 5.95 -11.84
N ALA A 324 -8.74 6.31 -12.18
CA ALA A 324 -9.89 5.97 -11.34
C ALA A 324 -10.09 4.44 -11.19
N LYS A 325 -9.81 3.67 -12.26
CA LYS A 325 -9.86 2.21 -12.18
C LYS A 325 -8.74 1.66 -11.31
N ILE A 326 -7.52 2.20 -11.46
CA ILE A 326 -6.38 1.86 -10.62
C ILE A 326 -6.73 2.12 -9.16
N ASN A 327 -7.27 3.29 -8.83
CA ASN A 327 -7.67 3.66 -7.47
C ASN A 327 -8.68 2.67 -6.87
N LYS A 328 -9.75 2.36 -7.62
CA LYS A 328 -10.74 1.35 -7.22
C LYS A 328 -10.10 -0.03 -7.00
N GLY A 329 -9.16 -0.42 -7.86
CA GLY A 329 -8.37 -1.65 -7.72
C GLY A 329 -7.51 -1.66 -6.47
N MET A 330 -6.80 -0.56 -6.19
CA MET A 330 -5.93 -0.39 -5.02
C MET A 330 -6.73 -0.51 -3.72
N ILE A 331 -7.90 0.09 -3.62
CA ILE A 331 -8.77 -0.02 -2.44
C ILE A 331 -9.17 -1.48 -2.19
N LYS A 332 -9.61 -2.18 -3.24
CA LYS A 332 -9.97 -3.61 -3.12
C LYS A 332 -8.79 -4.47 -2.71
N MET A 333 -7.63 -4.18 -3.28
CA MET A 333 -6.41 -4.91 -3.00
C MET A 333 -5.87 -4.61 -1.59
N TYR A 334 -6.01 -3.39 -1.08
CA TYR A 334 -5.70 -3.07 0.32
C TYR A 334 -6.54 -3.89 1.29
N ASN A 335 -7.84 -4.02 1.01
CA ASN A 335 -8.70 -4.89 1.81
C ASN A 335 -8.22 -6.35 1.80
N ALA A 336 -7.83 -6.88 0.63
CA ALA A 336 -7.41 -8.28 0.49
C ALA A 336 -6.01 -8.56 1.06
N GLU A 337 -5.04 -7.69 0.80
CA GLU A 337 -3.62 -7.93 1.08
C GLU A 337 -3.12 -7.28 2.36
N VAL A 338 -3.85 -6.32 2.91
CA VAL A 338 -3.54 -5.70 4.22
C VAL A 338 -4.57 -6.16 5.25
N LEU A 339 -5.82 -5.73 5.13
CA LEU A 339 -6.82 -5.92 6.19
C LEU A 339 -7.27 -7.37 6.37
N SER A 340 -7.31 -8.15 5.29
CA SER A 340 -7.69 -9.58 5.33
C SER A 340 -6.50 -10.51 5.53
N LYS A 341 -5.30 -9.97 5.76
CA LYS A 341 -4.05 -10.75 5.78
C LYS A 341 -3.53 -10.90 7.20
N PHE A 342 -3.74 -12.07 7.79
CA PHE A 342 -3.38 -12.38 9.19
C PHE A 342 -1.98 -11.88 9.61
N PRO A 343 -0.89 -12.19 8.87
CA PRO A 343 0.45 -11.75 9.27
C PRO A 343 0.62 -10.23 9.38
N VAL A 344 -0.19 -9.47 8.65
CA VAL A 344 -0.17 -7.99 8.62
C VAL A 344 -0.97 -7.42 9.78
N VAL A 345 -2.21 -7.87 9.98
CA VAL A 345 -3.12 -7.30 10.99
C VAL A 345 -2.99 -7.88 12.39
N GLN A 346 -2.31 -9.02 12.57
CA GLN A 346 -2.15 -9.67 13.89
C GLN A 346 -1.50 -8.79 14.98
N HIS A 347 -0.85 -7.69 14.59
CA HIS A 347 -0.21 -6.76 15.51
C HIS A 347 -1.03 -5.49 15.77
N PHE A 348 -2.17 -5.33 15.08
CA PHE A 348 -3.05 -4.18 15.29
C PHE A 348 -3.74 -4.29 16.66
N PRO A 349 -3.60 -3.30 17.57
CA PRO A 349 -4.24 -3.35 18.87
C PRO A 349 -5.66 -2.74 18.83
N PHE A 350 -6.58 -3.34 19.58
CA PHE A 350 -7.98 -2.94 19.64
C PHE A 350 -8.30 -2.32 21.00
N GLY A 351 -8.74 -1.06 20.98
CA GLY A 351 -9.24 -0.33 22.14
C GLY A 351 -10.69 0.08 21.94
N SER A 352 -11.06 1.23 22.50
CA SER A 352 -12.42 1.75 22.43
C SER A 352 -12.68 2.61 21.17
N LEU A 353 -11.64 3.28 20.66
CA LEU A 353 -11.69 4.07 19.42
C LEU A 353 -11.77 3.14 18.21
N PHE A 354 -11.12 1.99 18.26
CA PHE A 354 -11.22 0.93 17.26
C PHE A 354 -11.67 -0.37 17.92
N SER A 355 -12.98 -0.45 18.15
CA SER A 355 -13.58 -1.56 18.89
C SER A 355 -13.61 -2.87 18.10
N TRP A 356 -13.26 -3.96 18.78
CA TRP A 356 -13.44 -5.34 18.31
C TRP A 356 -14.92 -5.75 18.21
N ASP A 357 -15.83 -4.98 18.81
CA ASP A 357 -17.26 -5.29 18.77
C ASP A 357 -17.75 -5.43 17.33
N ARG A 358 -18.64 -6.39 17.11
CA ARG A 358 -19.28 -6.59 15.82
C ARG A 358 -20.05 -5.33 15.39
N ASP A 359 -19.88 -4.92 14.14
CA ASP A 359 -20.73 -3.90 13.53
C ASP A 359 -22.11 -4.52 13.22
N PRO A 360 -23.23 -3.91 13.66
CA PRO A 360 -24.57 -4.45 13.41
C PRO A 360 -24.93 -4.63 11.93
N ASN A 361 -24.29 -3.86 11.04
CA ASN A 361 -24.50 -3.90 9.59
C ASN A 361 -23.44 -4.73 8.87
N ALA A 362 -22.53 -5.40 9.59
CA ALA A 362 -21.51 -6.25 8.99
C ALA A 362 -22.14 -7.44 8.26
N ILE A 363 -21.91 -7.49 6.96
CA ILE A 363 -22.24 -8.67 6.14
C ILE A 363 -21.15 -9.71 6.39
N PRO A 364 -21.49 -10.96 6.80
CA PRO A 364 -20.51 -12.02 6.94
C PRO A 364 -19.75 -12.23 5.63
N GLN A 365 -18.43 -12.08 5.66
CA GLN A 365 -17.61 -12.34 4.48
C GLN A 365 -17.57 -13.85 4.21
N PRO A 366 -17.71 -14.31 2.95
CA PRO A 366 -17.48 -15.70 2.61
C PRO A 366 -16.00 -16.05 2.84
N SER A 367 -15.72 -17.21 3.43
CA SER A 367 -14.36 -17.71 3.67
C SER A 367 -13.58 -17.76 2.34
N THR A 368 -12.54 -16.93 2.20
CA THR A 368 -11.68 -16.94 1.00
C THR A 368 -10.48 -17.84 1.21
N VAL A 369 -9.90 -18.37 0.12
CA VAL A 369 -8.73 -19.27 0.15
C VAL A 369 -7.54 -18.66 0.92
N HIS A 370 -7.43 -17.33 0.97
CA HIS A 370 -6.42 -16.58 1.72
C HIS A 370 -6.61 -16.60 3.25
N THR A 371 -7.82 -16.90 3.75
CA THR A 371 -8.07 -17.17 5.17
C THR A 371 -7.72 -18.61 5.58
N SER A 372 -7.58 -19.53 4.62
CA SER A 372 -7.40 -20.97 4.85
C SER A 372 -6.02 -21.53 4.47
N SER A 373 -5.11 -20.74 3.89
CA SER A 373 -3.79 -21.25 3.47
C SER A 373 -2.82 -21.37 4.65
N ALA A 374 -3.04 -22.36 5.51
CA ALA A 374 -2.05 -22.91 6.43
C ALA A 374 -2.02 -24.44 6.31
N PRO A 375 -0.86 -25.10 6.45
CA PRO A 375 -0.78 -26.56 6.49
C PRO A 375 -1.55 -27.04 7.72
N GLN A 376 -2.57 -27.87 7.54
CA GLN A 376 -3.20 -28.56 8.66
C GLN A 376 -2.12 -29.37 9.40
N PRO A 377 -2.02 -29.27 10.74
CA PRO A 377 -1.25 -30.24 11.50
C PRO A 377 -1.88 -31.60 11.25
N ARG A 378 -1.14 -32.51 10.61
CA ARG A 378 -1.54 -33.92 10.51
C ARG A 378 -1.86 -34.39 11.92
N GLN A 379 -3.12 -34.73 12.16
CA GLN A 379 -3.48 -35.53 13.32
C GLN A 379 -2.67 -36.83 13.22
N THR A 380 -1.79 -37.05 14.19
CA THR A 380 -1.10 -38.32 14.37
C THR A 380 -2.13 -39.33 14.85
N GLU A 381 -2.80 -39.99 13.91
CA GLU A 381 -3.45 -41.27 14.18
C GLU A 381 -2.37 -42.34 14.37
N ALA A 382 -2.45 -43.05 15.50
CA ALA A 382 -1.56 -44.16 15.82
C ALA A 382 -1.73 -45.32 14.81
N PRO A 383 -0.66 -46.00 14.41
CA PRO A 383 -0.75 -47.05 13.41
C PRO A 383 -1.24 -48.36 14.04
N PRO A 384 -2.10 -49.15 13.36
CA PRO A 384 -2.29 -50.53 13.75
C PRO A 384 -1.13 -51.39 13.23
N VAL A 385 -0.66 -52.29 14.09
CA VAL A 385 0.40 -53.27 13.82
C VAL A 385 -0.18 -54.42 12.99
N SER A 386 0.41 -54.73 11.82
CA SER A 386 0.73 -56.10 11.38
C SER A 386 1.26 -56.16 9.93
N GLY A 387 2.28 -57.00 9.71
CA GLY A 387 2.52 -57.70 8.43
C GLY A 387 3.66 -57.18 7.55
N ALA A 388 4.71 -57.99 7.41
CA ALA A 388 5.94 -57.72 6.68
C ALA A 388 5.80 -57.59 5.15
N GLY A 389 6.63 -56.73 4.55
CA GLY A 389 6.84 -56.68 3.10
C GLY A 389 7.68 -55.47 2.64
N THR A 390 8.99 -55.65 2.54
CA THR A 390 9.99 -54.66 2.13
C THR A 390 9.85 -54.24 0.67
N LYS A 391 9.46 -52.98 0.35
CA LYS A 391 9.80 -52.30 -0.93
C LYS A 391 9.89 -50.77 -0.75
N ALA A 392 10.97 -50.18 -1.26
CA ALA A 392 11.29 -48.75 -1.16
C ALA A 392 10.46 -47.89 -2.16
N PRO A 393 9.91 -46.72 -1.76
CA PRO A 393 8.90 -45.99 -2.55
C PRO A 393 9.44 -44.92 -3.52
N TRP A 394 10.74 -44.90 -3.85
CA TRP A 394 11.31 -43.87 -4.75
C TRP A 394 11.07 -44.12 -6.25
N ALA A 395 10.21 -45.07 -6.61
CA ALA A 395 9.92 -45.44 -7.99
C ALA A 395 8.47 -45.12 -8.37
N THR A 396 8.12 -43.83 -8.48
CA THR A 396 7.09 -43.37 -9.42
C THR A 396 7.25 -41.87 -9.65
N SER A 397 7.83 -41.53 -10.80
CA SER A 397 7.86 -40.20 -11.37
C SER A 397 6.48 -39.90 -11.99
N GLN A 398 5.72 -38.97 -11.40
CA GLN A 398 4.61 -38.31 -12.07
C GLN A 398 4.94 -36.83 -12.25
N ALA A 399 4.82 -36.39 -13.50
CA ALA A 399 5.05 -35.03 -13.96
C ALA A 399 4.00 -34.07 -13.38
N VAL A 400 4.48 -32.95 -12.87
CA VAL A 400 3.66 -31.81 -12.41
C VAL A 400 3.28 -30.98 -13.66
N PRO A 401 2.01 -30.65 -13.88
CA PRO A 401 1.63 -29.70 -14.94
C PRO A 401 1.99 -28.26 -14.51
N PRO A 402 2.40 -27.37 -15.42
CA PRO A 402 2.71 -26.00 -15.07
C PRO A 402 1.41 -25.27 -14.70
N THR A 403 1.31 -24.83 -13.45
CA THR A 403 0.22 -23.97 -12.99
C THR A 403 0.41 -22.56 -13.56
N SER A 404 -0.56 -22.12 -14.35
CA SER A 404 -0.70 -20.79 -14.92
C SER A 404 -0.71 -19.70 -13.85
N GLY A 405 -0.06 -18.56 -14.14
CA GLY A 405 0.12 -17.43 -13.24
C GLY A 405 -1.19 -16.82 -12.71
N THR A 406 -1.13 -16.39 -11.46
CA THR A 406 -2.21 -15.70 -10.74
C THR A 406 -2.35 -14.27 -11.27
N THR A 407 -3.20 -14.08 -12.27
CA THR A 407 -3.65 -12.75 -12.69
C THR A 407 -4.77 -12.29 -11.76
N ALA A 408 -4.76 -11.02 -11.36
CA ALA A 408 -5.79 -10.48 -10.47
C ALA A 408 -7.19 -10.60 -11.13
N PRO A 409 -8.22 -11.10 -10.43
CA PRO A 409 -9.50 -11.51 -11.02
C PRO A 409 -10.30 -10.37 -11.66
N TRP A 410 -9.94 -9.11 -11.43
CA TRP A 410 -10.58 -7.94 -12.03
C TRP A 410 -9.93 -7.49 -13.36
N ALA A 411 -8.79 -8.08 -13.74
CA ALA A 411 -8.08 -7.77 -14.98
C ALA A 411 -8.70 -8.44 -16.24
N ALA A 412 -9.62 -9.39 -16.07
CA ALA A 412 -10.30 -10.08 -17.17
C ALA A 412 -11.82 -9.90 -17.09
N ALA A 413 -12.35 -8.90 -17.80
CA ALA A 413 -13.78 -8.84 -18.10
C ALA A 413 -14.03 -8.18 -19.48
N ARG A 414 -14.08 -9.02 -20.52
CA ARG A 414 -14.93 -8.78 -21.70
C ARG A 414 -15.78 -10.03 -21.90
N GLY A 415 -17.06 -9.92 -21.54
CA GLY A 415 -18.06 -10.93 -21.88
C GLY A 415 -18.39 -10.88 -23.37
N PRO A 416 -18.71 -12.01 -24.03
CA PRO A 416 -18.86 -12.03 -25.48
C PRO A 416 -20.29 -11.67 -25.90
N THR A 417 -20.42 -10.69 -26.79
CA THR A 417 -21.59 -10.50 -27.65
C THR A 417 -21.59 -11.54 -28.77
N ARG A 418 -22.73 -12.18 -28.97
CA ARG A 418 -23.04 -13.29 -29.87
C ARG A 418 -23.23 -12.84 -31.32
N ALA A 419 -22.56 -13.49 -32.28
CA ALA A 419 -22.92 -13.53 -33.71
C ALA A 419 -22.20 -14.73 -34.41
N PRO A 420 -22.71 -15.26 -35.56
CA PRO A 420 -22.80 -16.70 -35.77
C PRO A 420 -21.69 -17.36 -36.60
N THR A 421 -21.71 -18.69 -36.49
CA THR A 421 -20.91 -19.79 -37.04
C THR A 421 -20.81 -19.90 -38.56
N LEU A 422 -19.63 -20.32 -39.06
CA LEU A 422 -19.43 -21.14 -40.27
C LEU A 422 -18.23 -22.10 -40.09
N PRO A 423 -18.17 -23.24 -40.81
CA PRO A 423 -17.71 -24.51 -40.23
C PRO A 423 -16.24 -24.92 -40.51
N ASP A 424 -15.85 -25.83 -39.62
CA ASP A 424 -14.66 -26.66 -39.48
C ASP A 424 -14.30 -27.50 -40.72
N THR A 425 -13.02 -27.47 -41.11
CA THR A 425 -12.37 -28.50 -41.93
C THR A 425 -11.03 -28.92 -41.31
N SER A 426 -11.11 -29.76 -40.28
CA SER A 426 -10.42 -31.05 -40.13
C SER A 426 -9.01 -31.24 -40.71
N ARG A 427 -8.08 -31.56 -39.78
CA ARG A 427 -7.06 -32.64 -39.80
C ARG A 427 -5.83 -32.47 -40.71
N LEU A 428 -4.63 -32.37 -40.09
CA LEU A 428 -3.42 -33.21 -40.33
C LEU A 428 -2.34 -32.95 -39.22
N PRO A 429 -1.50 -33.94 -38.82
CA PRO A 429 -0.60 -33.92 -37.62
C PRO A 429 0.87 -33.47 -37.92
N PRO A 430 1.79 -33.37 -36.92
CA PRO A 430 2.80 -32.31 -36.82
C PRO A 430 4.21 -32.63 -37.35
N GLY A 431 4.98 -31.59 -37.70
CA GLY A 431 6.41 -31.64 -38.04
C GLY A 431 7.18 -30.39 -37.53
N PRO A 432 8.52 -30.44 -37.41
CA PRO A 432 9.29 -29.71 -36.38
C PRO A 432 9.73 -28.28 -36.75
N MET A 433 10.04 -27.51 -35.70
CA MET A 433 10.40 -26.08 -35.67
C MET A 433 11.71 -25.70 -36.37
N ALA A 434 11.73 -24.51 -36.99
CA ALA A 434 12.89 -23.62 -37.09
C ALA A 434 12.45 -22.15 -37.35
N PRO A 435 13.23 -21.13 -36.95
CA PRO A 435 12.73 -19.81 -36.55
C PRO A 435 12.63 -18.82 -37.72
N THR A 436 11.56 -18.01 -37.78
CA THR A 436 11.42 -16.94 -38.77
C THR A 436 11.69 -15.58 -38.15
N ARG A 437 12.66 -14.89 -38.74
CA ARG A 437 13.24 -13.58 -38.41
C ARG A 437 12.34 -12.45 -38.93
N ALA A 438 12.36 -11.30 -38.25
CA ALA A 438 11.53 -10.13 -38.51
C ALA A 438 11.74 -9.49 -39.91
N PRO A 439 10.68 -8.94 -40.56
CA PRO A 439 10.75 -8.41 -41.91
C PRO A 439 10.90 -6.88 -41.91
N TRP A 440 12.13 -6.39 -42.05
CA TRP A 440 12.39 -5.09 -42.68
C TRP A 440 13.82 -5.10 -43.23
N ALA A 441 13.98 -5.69 -44.41
CA ALA A 441 15.18 -5.52 -45.22
C ALA A 441 14.80 -5.85 -46.66
N SER A 442 14.64 -4.83 -47.49
CA SER A 442 14.57 -4.99 -48.93
C SER A 442 15.49 -3.95 -49.57
N ALA A 443 16.56 -4.52 -50.12
CA ALA A 443 17.51 -4.13 -51.14
C ALA A 443 17.47 -2.73 -51.79
N ALA A 444 18.68 -2.19 -51.92
CA ALA A 444 19.12 -1.15 -52.85
C ALA A 444 19.22 -1.65 -54.31
N PRO A 445 19.55 -0.74 -55.24
CA PRO A 445 20.51 -1.04 -56.30
C PRO A 445 21.63 0.03 -56.42
N GLY A 446 22.89 -0.40 -56.62
CA GLY A 446 24.07 0.44 -56.94
C GLY A 446 24.19 0.76 -58.45
N PRO A 447 25.39 0.96 -59.06
CA PRO A 447 26.76 1.08 -58.50
C PRO A 447 27.64 2.22 -59.12
N ALA A 448 28.88 2.43 -58.63
CA ALA A 448 30.10 2.57 -59.47
C ALA A 448 31.42 2.81 -58.65
N ALA A 449 32.34 1.86 -58.82
CA ALA A 449 33.81 1.93 -59.01
C ALA A 449 34.76 2.66 -58.03
N GLY A 450 35.81 1.92 -57.59
CA GLY A 450 37.16 2.49 -57.42
C GLY A 450 38.09 1.88 -56.37
N ALA A 451 38.79 0.80 -56.73
CA ALA A 451 40.17 0.41 -56.35
C ALA A 451 40.59 0.10 -54.88
N ASP A 452 41.01 -1.15 -54.68
CA ASP A 452 41.86 -1.76 -53.64
C ASP A 452 43.38 -1.52 -53.94
N PRO A 453 44.38 -2.08 -53.21
CA PRO A 453 44.43 -2.61 -51.82
C PRO A 453 45.75 -2.25 -51.06
N GLN A 454 45.82 -2.51 -49.74
CA GLN A 454 46.94 -3.23 -49.07
C GLN A 454 46.86 -3.19 -47.53
N GLY A 455 47.12 -4.33 -46.90
CA GLY A 455 47.73 -4.38 -45.57
C GLY A 455 46.97 -5.18 -44.51
N ASP A 456 47.17 -6.49 -44.50
CA ASP A 456 47.00 -7.37 -43.35
C ASP A 456 47.84 -6.87 -42.14
N VAL A 457 47.35 -7.06 -40.91
CA VAL A 457 48.07 -7.62 -39.75
C VAL A 457 47.25 -7.40 -38.46
N THR A 458 46.91 -8.53 -37.86
CA THR A 458 46.48 -8.80 -36.48
C THR A 458 47.22 -8.00 -35.40
N THR A 459 46.54 -7.49 -34.36
CA THR A 459 46.92 -7.75 -32.94
C THR A 459 45.91 -7.26 -31.89
N LYS A 460 45.99 -7.95 -30.74
CA LYS A 460 45.11 -7.97 -29.57
C LYS A 460 45.06 -6.68 -28.74
N ALA A 461 44.00 -6.62 -27.92
CA ALA A 461 43.71 -5.63 -26.88
C ALA A 461 44.80 -5.46 -25.81
N PRO A 462 44.98 -4.24 -25.26
CA PRO A 462 45.88 -4.00 -24.14
C PRO A 462 45.15 -4.00 -22.77
N TRP A 463 45.48 -5.03 -21.98
CA TRP A 463 45.72 -5.10 -20.52
C TRP A 463 45.45 -3.85 -19.66
N ALA A 464 44.77 -3.96 -18.51
CA ALA A 464 45.30 -4.53 -17.26
C ALA A 464 46.54 -3.81 -16.73
N LYS A 465 46.31 -2.65 -16.10
CA LYS A 465 47.01 -2.26 -14.87
C LYS A 465 46.00 -1.69 -13.89
#